data_AF-A0A527G434-F1
#
_entry.id   AF-A0A527G434-F1
#
_cell.length_a   1.000
_cell.length_b   1.000
_cell.length_c   1.000
_cell.angle_alpha   90.00
_cell.angle_beta   90.00
_cell.angle_gamma   90.00
#
_symmetry.space_group_name_H-M   'P 1'
#
loop_
_entity.id
_entity.type
_entity.pdbx_description
1 polymer ?
#
loop_
_entity_poly.entity_id
_entity_poly.type
_entity_poly.pdbx_seq_one_letter_code
_entity_poly.pdbx_strand_id
1 'polypeptide(L)' 'AGLVLVRQRPGSAKGVMFITIEDETGIANLVVWVKVFEKYRRVVLGAGMIGVYGRIQREGEVVHLVAHRLS' A
#
# COMPACT_ATOMS: atom_id res chain seq x y z
N ALA A 1 9.85 4.50 5.13
CA ALA A 1 9.54 4.41 3.68
C ALA A 1 10.15 3.10 3.21
N GLY A 2 9.53 2.37 2.30
CA GLY A 2 9.96 0.99 2.02
C GLY A 2 10.10 0.68 0.54
N LEU A 3 10.94 -0.29 0.22
CA LEU A 3 11.10 -0.87 -1.11
C LEU A 3 9.82 -1.63 -1.46
N VAL A 4 9.31 -1.46 -2.67
CA VAL A 4 8.10 -2.16 -3.10
C VAL A 4 8.45 -3.57 -3.57
N LEU A 5 7.92 -4.57 -2.89
CA LEU A 5 8.11 -5.98 -3.24
C LEU A 5 7.04 -6.47 -4.20
N VAL A 6 5.78 -6.19 -3.88
CA VAL A 6 4.62 -6.76 -4.59
C VAL A 6 3.51 -5.72 -4.72
N ARG A 7 2.79 -5.77 -5.85
CA ARG A 7 1.56 -5.02 -6.10
C ARG A 7 0.48 -5.97 -6.59
N GLN A 8 -0.69 -5.94 -5.97
CA GLN A 8 -1.82 -6.78 -6.35
C GLN A 8 -3.09 -5.95 -6.42
N ARG A 9 -3.88 -6.18 -7.47
CA ARG A 9 -5.22 -5.60 -7.61
C ARG A 9 -6.21 -6.70 -8.01
N PRO A 10 -6.63 -7.54 -7.04
CA PRO A 10 -7.54 -8.64 -7.33
C PRO A 10 -8.84 -8.13 -7.95
N GLY A 11 -9.35 -8.82 -8.96
CA GLY A 11 -10.62 -8.45 -9.61
C GLY A 11 -11.81 -8.43 -8.64
N SER A 12 -11.78 -9.29 -7.61
CA SER A 12 -12.80 -9.39 -6.56
C SER A 12 -12.74 -8.25 -5.53
N ALA A 13 -11.63 -7.51 -5.43
CA ALA A 13 -11.41 -6.51 -4.38
C ALA A 13 -12.01 -5.12 -4.70
N LYS A 14 -13.00 -5.04 -5.60
CA LYS A 14 -13.67 -3.78 -6.00
C LYS A 14 -12.70 -2.64 -6.33
N GLY A 15 -11.56 -2.99 -6.95
CA GLY A 15 -10.55 -2.03 -7.37
C GLY A 15 -9.56 -1.60 -6.29
N VAL A 16 -9.65 -2.10 -5.05
CA VAL A 16 -8.63 -1.92 -4.01
C VAL A 16 -7.31 -2.54 -4.44
N MET A 17 -6.21 -1.83 -4.20
CA MET A 17 -4.87 -2.32 -4.44
C MET A 17 -4.16 -2.63 -3.12
N PHE A 18 -3.43 -3.73 -3.11
CA PHE A 18 -2.54 -4.13 -2.03
C PHE A 18 -1.11 -3.96 -2.48
N ILE A 19 -0.27 -3.40 -1.62
CA ILE A 19 1.16 -3.22 -1.89
C ILE A 19 1.92 -3.76 -0.68
N THR A 20 2.91 -4.61 -0.93
CA THR A 20 3.84 -5.06 0.11
C THR A 20 5.11 -4.25 -0.01
N ILE A 21 5.53 -3.60 1.08
CA ILE A 21 6.79 -2.88 1.18
C ILE A 21 7.68 -3.48 2.26
N GLU A 22 8.98 -3.30 2.13
CA GLU A 22 9.97 -3.72 3.13
C GLU A 22 10.94 -2.57 3.44
N ASP A 23 11.29 -2.44 4.71
CA ASP A 23 12.40 -1.63 5.20
C ASP A 23 13.25 -2.45 6.20
N GLU A 24 14.24 -1.83 6.82
CA GLU A 24 15.14 -2.48 7.78
C GLU A 24 14.43 -3.07 9.01
N THR A 25 13.17 -2.67 9.27
CA THR A 25 12.36 -3.15 10.39
C THR A 25 11.43 -4.31 10.01
N GLY A 26 11.28 -4.58 8.72
CA GLY A 26 10.51 -5.70 8.20
C GLY A 26 9.48 -5.28 7.15
N ILE A 27 8.43 -6.11 7.01
CA ILE A 27 7.45 -6.00 5.94
C ILE A 27 6.18 -5.29 6.42
N ALA A 28 5.64 -4.39 5.60
CA ALA A 28 4.33 -3.78 5.79
C ALA A 28 3.40 -4.02 4.60
N ASN A 29 2.13 -4.34 4.90
CA ASN A 29 1.09 -4.52 3.89
C ASN A 29 0.20 -3.28 3.83
N LEU A 30 0.19 -2.63 2.67
CA LEU A 30 -0.57 -1.43 2.42
C LEU A 30 -1.92 -1.76 1.79
N VAL A 31 -2.96 -1.07 2.25
CA VAL A 31 -4.28 -1.05 1.61
C VAL A 31 -4.46 0.32 0.94
N VAL A 32 -4.57 0.30 -0.39
CA VAL A 32 -4.73 1.50 -1.22
C VAL A 32 -6.11 1.49 -1.85
N TRP A 33 -7.02 2.29 -1.28
CA TRP A 33 -8.36 2.47 -1.83
C TRP A 33 -8.34 3.14 -3.20
N VAL A 34 -9.36 2.89 -4.01
CA VAL A 34 -9.49 3.39 -5.39
C VAL A 34 -9.20 4.90 -5.48
N LYS A 35 -9.80 5.71 -4.60
CA LYS A 35 -9.60 7.17 -4.57
C LYS A 35 -8.13 7.58 -4.35
N VAL A 36 -7.41 6.85 -3.52
CA VAL A 36 -5.99 7.11 -3.21
C VAL A 36 -5.12 6.63 -4.37
N PHE A 37 -5.42 5.44 -4.92
CA PHE A 37 -4.75 4.92 -6.10
C PHE A 37 -4.86 5.89 -7.28
N GLU A 38 -6.06 6.39 -7.58
CA GLU A 38 -6.28 7.33 -8.68
C GLU A 38 -5.51 8.64 -8.48
N LYS A 39 -5.51 9.18 -7.26
CA LYS A 39 -4.77 10.39 -6.91
C LYS A 39 -3.25 10.23 -7.06
N TYR A 40 -2.70 9.08 -6.67
CA TYR A 40 -1.25 8.82 -6.67
C TYR A 40 -0.82 7.79 -7.72
N ARG A 41 -1.57 7.68 -8.83
CA ARG A 41 -1.43 6.61 -9.82
C ARG A 41 0.00 6.42 -10.34
N ARG A 42 0.72 7.53 -10.57
CA ARG A 42 2.11 7.50 -11.04
C ARG A 42 3.07 6.90 -10.00
N VAL A 43 2.96 7.32 -8.74
CA VAL A 43 3.78 6.80 -7.63
C VAL A 43 3.50 5.32 -7.46
N VAL A 44 2.22 4.95 -7.39
CA VAL A 44 1.81 3.58 -7.15
C VAL A 44 2.32 2.62 -8.24
N LEU A 45 2.25 3.00 -9.51
CA LEU A 45 2.62 2.11 -10.62
C LEU A 45 4.12 2.10 -10.95
N GLY A 46 4.83 3.21 -10.70
CA GLY A 46 6.20 3.38 -11.21
C GLY A 46 7.30 3.38 -10.16
N ALA A 47 7.01 3.65 -8.88
CA ALA A 47 8.05 3.87 -7.89
C ALA A 47 8.66 2.55 -7.36
N GLY A 48 9.99 2.41 -7.36
CA GLY A 48 10.66 1.26 -6.71
C GLY A 48 10.61 1.31 -5.18
N MET A 49 10.49 2.50 -4.60
CA MET A 49 10.41 2.76 -3.18
C MET A 49 9.29 3.78 -2.93
N ILE A 50 8.51 3.61 -1.86
CA ILE A 50 7.37 4.46 -1.58
C ILE A 50 7.38 4.93 -0.13
N GLY A 51 7.19 6.22 0.06
CA GLY A 51 6.81 6.82 1.34
C GLY A 51 5.29 6.75 1.52
N VAL A 52 4.84 6.27 2.68
CA VAL A 52 3.41 6.07 2.96
C VAL A 52 3.04 6.78 4.25
N TYR A 53 1.98 7.58 4.19
CA TYR A 53 1.30 8.10 5.37
C TYR A 53 -0.14 7.59 5.39
N GLY A 54 -0.56 7.06 6.52
CA GLY A 54 -1.80 6.32 6.63
C GLY A 54 -2.19 6.01 8.07
N ARG A 55 -3.20 5.15 8.21
CA ARG A 55 -3.66 4.66 9.52
C ARG A 55 -3.44 3.17 9.62
N ILE A 56 -2.86 2.74 10.74
CA ILE A 56 -2.74 1.31 11.05
C ILE A 56 -4.13 0.77 11.38
N GLN A 57 -4.48 -0.35 10.77
CA GLN A 57 -5.64 -1.16 11.09
C GLN A 57 -5.18 -2.57 11.44
N ARG A 58 -5.76 -3.13 12.50
CA ARG A 58 -5.50 -4.49 12.94
C ARG A 58 -6.81 -5.26 13.00
N GLU A 59 -6.84 -6.41 12.35
CA GLU A 59 -7.95 -7.35 12.38
C GLU A 59 -7.42 -8.71 12.82
N GLY A 60 -7.68 -9.06 14.09
CA GLY A 60 -7.03 -10.20 14.74
C GLY A 60 -5.51 -10.04 14.75
N GLU A 61 -4.80 -11.01 14.17
CA GLU A 61 -3.34 -10.99 14.03
C GLU A 61 -2.83 -10.25 12.79
N VAL A 62 -3.74 -9.85 11.89
CA VAL A 62 -3.36 -9.20 10.65
C VAL A 62 -3.27 -7.69 10.85
N VAL A 63 -2.13 -7.10 10.49
CA VAL A 63 -1.89 -5.65 10.55
C VAL A 63 -1.71 -5.09 9.14
N HIS A 64 -2.45 -4.04 8.83
CA HIS A 64 -2.38 -3.32 7.57
C HIS A 64 -2.19 -1.81 7.80
N LEU A 65 -1.52 -1.14 6.85
CA LEU A 65 -1.47 0.31 6.79
C LEU A 65 -2.42 0.80 5.68
N VAL A 66 -3.53 1.43 6.07
CA VAL A 66 -4.43 2.06 5.11
C VAL A 66 -3.83 3.37 4.64
N ALA A 67 -3.45 3.44 3.37
CA ALA A 67 -2.74 4.57 2.79
C ALA A 67 -3.67 5.77 2.56
N HIS A 68 -3.22 6.97 2.94
CA HIS A 68 -3.90 8.24 2.66
C HIS A 68 -3.07 9.15 1.75
N ARG A 69 -1.74 9.07 1.84
CA ARG A 69 -0.79 9.82 1.01
C ARG A 69 0.40 8.95 0.67
N LEU A 70 0.82 9.04 -0.58
CA LEU A 70 1.96 8.33 -1.14
C LEU A 70 2.91 9.33 -1.78
N SER A 71 4.22 9.07 -1.66
CA SER A 71 5.30 9.85 -2.25
C SER A 71 6.36 8.95 -2.83
#